data_AF-A0A066YI36-F1
#
_entry.id   AF-A0A066YI36-F1
#
_cell.length_a   1.000
_cell.length_b   1.000
_cell.length_c   1.000
_cell.angle_alpha   90.00
_cell.angle_beta   90.00
_cell.angle_gamma   90.00
#
_symmetry.space_group_name_H-M   'P 1'
#
loop_
_entity.id
_entity.type
_entity.pdbx_description
1 polymer ?
#
loop_
_entity_poly.entity_id
_entity_poly.type
_entity_poly.pdbx_seq_one_letter_code
_entity_poly.pdbx_strand_id
1 'polypeptide(L)'
;MVPQPARRRRRHRRTPRRRGRTDHPVGPPRRTRRGRTRPRVRRTGPPRPVLRRLRRAHRPHHPGARPAPARPVRRPRARRPRARPAPAAPRGPAPPTRRPAHPPRPRRTGPAPDLAAQLRERCLTFCYGLGMHHTREEGAFTAFERQYPQLIPALARLRAEHRTVAEALDRFEARLSAPGADPGELRAELDRLTEGLEAHFAYEETHLLPPSAPHPPR
;
A
#
# COMPACT_ATOMS: atom_id res chain seq x y z
N MET A 1 -44.18 -46.11 -23.64
CA MET A 1 -45.22 -45.36 -24.39
C MET A 1 -45.78 -44.31 -23.45
N VAL A 2 -45.29 -43.08 -23.53
CA VAL A 2 -45.64 -41.95 -22.64
C VAL A 2 -46.00 -40.77 -23.55
N PRO A 3 -47.19 -40.16 -23.43
CA PRO A 3 -47.60 -39.08 -24.33
C PRO A 3 -46.96 -37.74 -23.92
N GLN A 4 -46.43 -37.01 -24.90
CA GLN A 4 -45.91 -35.65 -24.74
C GLN A 4 -47.05 -34.61 -24.58
N PRO A 5 -46.84 -33.54 -23.81
CA PRO A 5 -47.82 -32.45 -23.67
C PRO A 5 -47.82 -31.46 -24.85
N ALA A 6 -49.01 -31.02 -25.22
CA ALA A 6 -49.30 -30.13 -26.33
C ALA A 6 -48.73 -28.70 -26.17
N ARG A 7 -48.07 -28.20 -27.22
CA ARG A 7 -47.51 -26.85 -27.31
C ARG A 7 -48.62 -25.79 -27.48
N ARG A 8 -48.76 -24.88 -26.50
CA ARG A 8 -49.60 -23.67 -26.59
C ARG A 8 -49.03 -22.67 -27.59
N ARG A 9 -49.79 -22.36 -28.66
CA ARG A 9 -49.47 -21.32 -29.64
C ARG A 9 -49.70 -19.92 -29.04
N ARG A 10 -48.65 -19.10 -28.97
CA ARG A 10 -48.72 -17.68 -28.60
C ARG A 10 -49.29 -16.89 -29.79
N ARG A 11 -50.42 -16.19 -29.58
CA ARG A 11 -51.01 -15.27 -30.56
C ARG A 11 -50.31 -13.91 -30.45
N HIS A 12 -49.57 -13.51 -31.49
CA HIS A 12 -49.02 -12.16 -31.63
C HIS A 12 -50.13 -11.18 -32.00
N ARG A 13 -50.40 -10.19 -31.14
CA ARG A 13 -51.26 -9.04 -31.47
C ARG A 13 -50.44 -8.02 -32.26
N ARG A 14 -50.79 -7.82 -33.54
CA ARG A 14 -50.26 -6.76 -34.41
C ARG A 14 -50.96 -5.43 -34.09
N THR A 15 -50.21 -4.38 -33.82
CA THR A 15 -50.69 -3.00 -33.67
C THR A 15 -50.79 -2.30 -35.03
N PRO A 16 -51.83 -1.49 -35.30
CA PRO A 16 -51.95 -0.78 -36.58
C PRO A 16 -51.14 0.53 -36.60
N ARG A 17 -50.41 0.75 -37.71
CA ARG A 17 -49.73 2.01 -38.08
C ARG A 17 -50.77 3.09 -38.41
N ARG A 18 -50.71 4.25 -37.76
CA ARG A 18 -51.49 5.44 -38.12
C ARG A 18 -50.62 6.39 -38.96
N ARG A 19 -51.14 6.78 -40.13
CA ARG A 19 -50.52 7.68 -41.12
C ARG A 19 -50.56 9.13 -40.64
N GLY A 20 -49.61 9.92 -41.16
CA GLY A 20 -49.25 11.26 -40.71
C GLY A 20 -50.24 12.36 -41.04
N ARG A 21 -50.18 13.41 -40.22
CA ARG A 21 -50.63 14.78 -40.51
C ARG A 21 -49.49 15.71 -40.10
N THR A 22 -49.09 16.55 -41.02
CA THR A 22 -48.07 17.60 -40.88
C THR A 22 -48.72 18.85 -40.30
N ASP A 23 -48.28 19.27 -39.12
CA ASP A 23 -48.60 20.58 -38.54
C ASP A 23 -47.33 21.42 -38.44
N HIS A 24 -47.41 22.67 -38.92
CA HIS A 24 -46.35 23.67 -38.89
C HIS A 24 -45.99 24.10 -37.47
N PRO A 25 -44.71 24.38 -37.17
CA PRO A 25 -44.31 24.84 -35.84
C PRO A 25 -44.66 26.33 -35.64
N VAL A 26 -45.56 26.58 -34.69
CA VAL A 26 -45.80 27.90 -34.09
C VAL A 26 -44.55 28.31 -33.30
N GLY A 27 -43.94 29.43 -33.69
CA GLY A 27 -42.76 29.99 -33.03
C GLY A 27 -43.03 30.46 -31.59
N PRO A 28 -42.02 30.46 -30.70
CA PRO A 28 -42.20 30.83 -29.30
C PRO A 28 -42.41 32.34 -29.11
N PRO A 29 -43.17 32.76 -28.08
CA PRO A 29 -43.40 34.18 -27.81
C PRO A 29 -42.14 34.88 -27.29
N ARG A 30 -41.91 36.10 -27.79
CA ARG A 30 -40.84 37.01 -27.36
C ARG A 30 -41.05 37.43 -25.89
N ARG A 31 -40.16 36.99 -24.99
CA ARG A 31 -40.13 37.45 -23.60
C ARG A 31 -39.52 38.85 -23.50
N THR A 32 -40.29 39.80 -22.98
CA THR A 32 -39.83 41.14 -22.63
C THR A 32 -38.85 41.09 -21.47
N ARG A 33 -37.75 41.85 -21.61
CA ARG A 33 -36.58 41.85 -20.71
C ARG A 33 -36.89 42.65 -19.44
N ARG A 34 -37.52 42.03 -18.44
CA ARG A 34 -37.51 42.58 -17.06
C ARG A 34 -36.16 42.32 -16.42
N GLY A 35 -35.50 43.40 -16.01
CA GLY A 35 -34.19 43.39 -15.37
C GLY A 35 -34.16 42.48 -14.14
N ARG A 36 -33.35 41.43 -14.19
CA ARG A 36 -32.93 40.66 -13.03
C ARG A 36 -31.53 41.12 -12.63
N THR A 37 -31.45 41.91 -11.57
CA THR A 37 -30.23 42.13 -10.81
C THR A 37 -29.74 40.77 -10.30
N ARG A 38 -28.58 40.32 -10.79
CA ARG A 38 -27.91 39.11 -10.29
C ARG A 38 -27.33 39.41 -8.90
N PRO A 39 -27.58 38.61 -7.85
CA PRO A 39 -26.77 38.70 -6.65
C PRO A 39 -25.36 38.18 -6.97
N ARG A 40 -24.33 38.94 -6.61
CA ARG A 40 -22.93 38.51 -6.68
C ARG A 40 -22.74 37.32 -5.73
N VAL A 41 -22.66 36.11 -6.27
CA VAL A 41 -22.16 34.95 -5.53
C VAL A 41 -20.67 35.17 -5.28
N ARG A 42 -20.30 35.52 -4.05
CA ARG A 42 -18.92 35.44 -3.58
C ARG A 42 -18.51 33.97 -3.68
N ARG A 43 -17.62 33.64 -4.62
CA ARG A 43 -16.92 32.35 -4.65
C ARG A 43 -15.99 32.30 -3.43
N THR A 44 -16.47 31.69 -2.34
CA THR A 44 -15.60 31.20 -1.27
C THR A 44 -14.88 29.97 -1.84
N GLY A 45 -13.64 30.15 -2.30
CA GLY A 45 -12.74 29.03 -2.51
C GLY A 45 -12.42 28.35 -1.17
N PRO A 46 -12.01 27.07 -1.17
CA PRO A 46 -11.57 26.41 0.06
C PRO A 46 -10.38 27.16 0.68
N PRO A 47 -10.27 27.19 2.02
CA PRO A 47 -9.12 27.84 2.66
C PRO A 47 -7.83 27.17 2.21
N ARG A 48 -6.82 27.99 1.86
CA ARG A 48 -5.45 27.51 1.61
C ARG A 48 -4.95 26.78 2.86
N PRO A 49 -4.30 25.62 2.75
CA PRO A 49 -3.64 25.03 3.90
C PRO A 49 -2.54 25.97 4.38
N VAL A 50 -2.71 26.50 5.60
CA VAL A 50 -1.64 27.20 6.32
C VAL A 50 -0.66 26.13 6.78
N LEU A 51 0.28 25.75 5.91
CA LEU A 51 1.46 24.99 6.33
C LEU A 51 2.30 25.90 7.23
N ARG A 52 1.95 25.89 8.50
CA ARG A 52 2.71 26.52 9.58
C ARG A 52 4.06 25.82 9.63
N ARG A 53 5.08 26.51 9.12
CA ARG A 53 6.49 26.13 9.22
C ARG A 53 6.87 25.98 10.69
N LEU A 54 6.85 24.75 11.20
CA LEU A 54 7.71 24.37 12.32
C LEU A 54 9.12 24.15 11.75
N ARG A 55 9.83 25.25 11.50
CA ARG A 55 11.29 25.22 11.37
C ARG A 55 11.86 24.96 12.77
N ARG A 56 11.93 23.69 13.18
CA ARG A 56 12.84 23.29 14.24
C ARG A 56 14.23 23.21 13.61
N ALA A 57 15.12 24.09 14.06
CA ALA A 57 16.51 24.09 13.70
C ALA A 57 17.14 22.75 14.14
N HIS A 58 17.36 21.84 13.19
CA HIS A 58 18.30 20.74 13.41
C HIS A 58 19.71 21.33 13.39
N ARG A 59 20.22 21.63 14.58
CA ARG A 59 21.65 21.82 14.82
C ARG A 59 22.30 20.44 14.65
N PRO A 60 23.31 20.27 13.78
CA PRO A 60 24.05 19.01 13.75
C PRO A 60 24.84 18.89 15.07
N HIS A 61 24.49 17.90 15.88
CA HIS A 61 25.34 17.46 16.97
C HIS A 61 26.54 16.72 16.35
N HIS A 62 27.72 17.35 16.38
CA HIS A 62 28.98 16.65 16.18
C HIS A 62 29.20 15.70 17.37
N PRO A 63 29.32 14.38 17.16
CA PRO A 63 29.81 13.51 18.21
C PRO A 63 31.29 13.84 18.45
N GLY A 64 31.58 14.22 19.69
CA GLY A 64 32.88 14.69 20.15
C GLY A 64 34.03 13.71 19.90
N ALA A 65 35.22 14.30 19.81
CA ALA A 65 36.50 13.64 19.77
C ALA A 65 36.60 12.54 20.86
N ARG A 66 37.06 11.36 20.46
CA ARG A 66 37.41 10.28 21.39
C ARG A 66 38.59 10.72 22.26
N PRO A 67 38.53 10.61 23.59
CA PRO A 67 39.72 10.82 24.42
C PRO A 67 40.74 9.69 24.21
N ALA A 68 42.02 10.05 24.28
CA ALA A 68 43.14 9.12 24.13
C ALA A 68 43.16 8.05 25.24
N PRO A 69 43.63 6.82 24.96
CA PRO A 69 43.69 5.77 25.96
C PRO A 69 44.76 6.07 27.03
N ALA A 70 44.39 5.90 28.30
CA ALA A 70 45.30 5.99 29.43
C ALA A 70 46.35 4.85 29.38
N ARG A 71 47.61 5.19 29.71
CA ARG A 71 48.72 4.24 29.81
C ARG A 71 48.48 3.23 30.95
N PRO A 72 48.80 1.93 30.77
CA PRO A 72 48.62 0.95 31.83
C PRO A 72 49.70 1.08 32.92
N VAL A 73 49.26 1.23 34.17
CA VAL A 73 50.11 1.12 35.36
C VAL A 73 50.33 -0.36 35.67
N ARG A 74 51.60 -0.81 35.69
CA ARG A 74 51.96 -2.19 36.05
C ARG A 74 51.69 -2.44 37.53
N ARG A 75 50.80 -3.37 37.84
CA ARG A 75 50.63 -3.94 39.20
C ARG A 75 51.66 -5.05 39.46
N PRO A 76 52.17 -5.19 40.70
CA PRO A 76 53.07 -6.29 41.06
C PRO A 76 52.33 -7.63 41.07
N ARG A 77 53.01 -8.69 40.63
CA ARG A 77 52.47 -10.05 40.52
C ARG A 77 52.40 -10.71 41.90
N ALA A 78 51.19 -11.06 42.35
CA ALA A 78 51.00 -12.00 43.45
C ALA A 78 51.31 -13.45 42.99
N ARG A 79 52.05 -14.21 43.80
CA ARG A 79 52.33 -15.63 43.57
C ARG A 79 51.04 -16.45 43.67
N ARG A 80 50.71 -17.21 42.62
CA ARG A 80 49.59 -18.17 42.61
C ARG A 80 49.96 -19.45 43.39
N PRO A 81 49.08 -19.99 44.24
CA PRO A 81 49.23 -21.36 44.74
C PRO A 81 48.92 -22.38 43.62
N ARG A 82 49.59 -23.54 43.67
CA ARG A 82 49.40 -24.63 42.69
C ARG A 82 48.01 -25.25 42.85
N ALA A 83 47.21 -25.23 41.79
CA ALA A 83 45.91 -25.91 41.73
C ALA A 83 46.11 -27.41 41.41
N ARG A 84 45.33 -28.27 42.08
CA ARG A 84 45.17 -29.70 41.73
C ARG A 84 44.39 -29.84 40.40
N PRO A 85 44.65 -30.87 39.58
CA PRO A 85 43.92 -31.07 38.32
C PRO A 85 42.47 -31.49 38.59
N ALA A 86 41.53 -30.90 37.85
CA ALA A 86 40.13 -31.28 37.82
C ALA A 86 39.89 -32.47 36.87
N PRO A 87 38.89 -33.34 37.11
CA PRO A 87 38.55 -34.42 36.19
C PRO A 87 37.89 -33.90 34.90
N ALA A 88 38.07 -34.64 33.81
CA ALA A 88 37.62 -34.26 32.46
C ALA A 88 36.09 -34.19 32.35
N ALA A 89 35.59 -33.12 31.72
CA ALA A 89 34.17 -32.93 31.41
C ALA A 89 33.73 -33.79 30.20
N PRO A 90 32.47 -34.27 30.14
CA PRO A 90 31.95 -34.98 28.98
C PRO A 90 31.79 -34.04 27.77
N ARG A 91 32.08 -34.58 26.58
CA ARG A 91 31.97 -33.87 25.30
C ARG A 91 30.50 -33.55 25.01
N GLY A 92 30.16 -32.27 24.86
CA GLY A 92 28.86 -31.83 24.35
C GLY A 92 28.67 -32.15 22.86
N PRO A 93 27.43 -32.06 22.34
CA PRO A 93 27.12 -32.37 20.95
C PRO A 93 27.83 -31.41 19.97
N ALA A 94 28.15 -31.94 18.79
CA ALA A 94 28.82 -31.20 17.72
C ALA A 94 28.00 -29.98 17.25
N PRO A 95 28.66 -28.87 16.84
CA PRO A 95 27.97 -27.71 16.31
C PRO A 95 27.24 -28.05 15.00
N PRO A 96 26.12 -27.37 14.69
CA PRO A 96 25.38 -27.60 13.45
C PRO A 96 26.27 -27.32 12.23
N THR A 97 26.11 -28.15 11.21
CA THR A 97 26.85 -28.03 9.94
C THR A 97 26.50 -26.73 9.22
N ARG A 98 27.52 -26.12 8.62
CA ARG A 98 27.44 -24.85 7.90
C ARG A 98 26.39 -24.96 6.78
N ARG A 99 25.40 -24.06 6.77
CA ARG A 99 24.36 -23.98 5.74
C ARG A 99 25.01 -23.92 4.34
N PRO A 100 24.56 -24.73 3.36
CA PRO A 100 25.15 -24.72 2.02
C PRO A 100 25.08 -23.31 1.41
N ALA A 101 26.16 -22.90 0.75
CA ALA A 101 26.23 -21.62 0.07
C ALA A 101 25.17 -21.57 -1.05
N HIS A 102 24.44 -20.47 -1.15
CA HIS A 102 23.55 -20.23 -2.29
C HIS A 102 24.41 -20.21 -3.58
N PRO A 103 24.00 -20.89 -4.66
CA PRO A 103 24.74 -20.84 -5.91
C PRO A 103 24.80 -19.40 -6.42
N PRO A 104 25.93 -18.98 -7.04
CA PRO A 104 26.05 -17.65 -7.63
C PRO A 104 24.99 -17.48 -8.72
N ARG A 105 24.31 -16.33 -8.71
CA ARG A 105 23.36 -15.99 -9.77
C ARG A 105 24.10 -15.95 -11.12
N PRO A 106 23.50 -16.49 -12.21
CA PRO A 106 24.12 -16.46 -13.52
C PRO A 106 24.43 -15.03 -13.93
N ARG A 107 25.63 -14.81 -14.50
CA ARG A 107 26.04 -13.51 -15.02
C ARG A 107 25.18 -13.17 -16.23
N ARG A 108 24.47 -12.04 -16.17
CA ARG A 108 23.77 -11.48 -17.35
C ARG A 108 24.80 -11.09 -18.41
N THR A 109 24.78 -11.79 -19.54
CA THR A 109 25.59 -11.49 -20.74
C THR A 109 24.79 -10.56 -21.66
N GLY A 110 24.81 -9.27 -21.35
CA GLY A 110 24.16 -8.22 -22.14
C GLY A 110 24.53 -6.84 -21.59
N PRO A 111 24.31 -5.76 -22.36
CA PRO A 111 24.49 -4.42 -21.84
C PRO A 111 23.68 -4.26 -20.55
N ALA A 112 24.28 -3.59 -19.56
CA ALA A 112 23.58 -3.31 -18.31
C ALA A 112 22.29 -2.52 -18.63
N PRO A 113 21.18 -2.82 -17.94
CA PRO A 113 19.95 -2.07 -18.13
C PRO A 113 20.22 -0.61 -17.79
N ASP A 114 19.66 0.32 -18.57
CA ASP A 114 19.73 1.73 -18.22
C ASP A 114 18.99 2.00 -16.89
N LEU A 115 19.17 3.20 -16.34
CA LEU A 115 18.57 3.57 -15.06
C LEU A 115 17.04 3.49 -15.09
N ALA A 116 16.40 3.84 -16.21
CA ALA A 116 14.95 3.82 -16.34
C ALA A 116 14.40 2.38 -16.29
N ALA A 117 15.06 1.45 -16.97
CA ALA A 117 14.75 0.03 -16.92
C ALA A 117 14.93 -0.54 -15.50
N GLN A 118 16.00 -0.16 -14.79
CA GLN A 118 16.22 -0.59 -13.40
C GLN A 118 15.14 -0.06 -12.44
N LEU A 119 14.76 1.22 -12.57
CA LEU A 119 13.70 1.81 -11.76
C LEU A 119 12.35 1.16 -12.02
N ARG A 120 12.03 0.86 -13.29
CA ARG A 120 10.82 0.12 -13.67
C ARG A 120 10.79 -1.26 -13.02
N GLU A 121 11.86 -2.03 -13.14
CA GLU A 121 11.98 -3.37 -12.52
C GLU A 121 11.78 -3.30 -10.99
N ARG A 122 12.43 -2.33 -10.34
CA ARG A 122 12.31 -2.13 -8.90
C ARG A 122 10.88 -1.79 -8.48
N CYS A 123 10.21 -0.93 -9.25
CA CYS A 123 8.86 -0.50 -8.98
C CYS A 123 7.85 -1.67 -9.13
N LEU A 124 7.96 -2.47 -10.20
CA LEU A 124 7.13 -3.66 -10.39
C LEU A 124 7.35 -4.70 -9.28
N THR A 125 8.62 -4.93 -8.91
CA THR A 125 8.96 -5.84 -7.80
C THR A 125 8.33 -5.39 -6.48
N PHE A 126 8.31 -4.08 -6.22
CA PHE A 126 7.67 -3.51 -5.04
C PHE A 126 6.16 -3.68 -5.09
N CYS A 127 5.51 -3.35 -6.23
CA CYS A 127 4.05 -3.48 -6.40
C CYS A 127 3.60 -4.92 -6.17
N TYR A 128 4.30 -5.89 -6.75
CA TYR A 128 4.05 -7.30 -6.53
C TYR A 128 4.21 -7.71 -5.06
N GLY A 129 5.32 -7.29 -4.44
CA GLY A 129 5.59 -7.59 -3.02
C GLY A 129 4.51 -7.03 -2.09
N LEU A 130 3.99 -5.84 -2.40
CA LEU A 130 2.93 -5.19 -1.63
C LEU A 130 1.58 -5.93 -1.77
N GLY A 131 1.21 -6.35 -2.99
CA GLY A 131 0.01 -7.17 -3.20
C GLY A 131 0.07 -8.51 -2.45
N MET A 132 1.24 -9.14 -2.41
CA MET A 132 1.46 -10.36 -1.62
C MET A 132 1.38 -10.12 -0.11
N HIS A 133 1.83 -8.96 0.36
CA HIS A 133 1.71 -8.55 1.76
C HIS A 133 0.24 -8.43 2.18
N HIS A 134 -0.57 -7.66 1.43
CA HIS A 134 -2.00 -7.50 1.75
C HIS A 134 -2.78 -8.83 1.65
N THR A 135 -2.39 -9.71 0.73
CA THR A 135 -2.99 -11.07 0.64
C THR A 135 -2.75 -11.88 1.92
N ARG A 136 -1.58 -11.76 2.54
CA ARG A 136 -1.25 -12.45 3.80
C ARG A 136 -2.03 -11.86 4.97
N GLU A 137 -2.20 -10.55 4.99
CA GLU A 137 -2.98 -9.85 6.01
C GLU A 137 -4.46 -10.23 5.95
N GLU A 138 -5.03 -10.29 4.75
CA GLU A 138 -6.40 -10.74 4.54
C GLU A 138 -6.64 -12.13 5.16
N GLY A 139 -5.68 -13.05 4.94
CA GLY A 139 -5.72 -14.38 5.55
C GLY A 139 -5.57 -14.36 7.08
N ALA A 140 -4.88 -13.38 7.64
CA ALA A 140 -4.66 -13.23 9.08
C ALA A 140 -5.83 -12.53 9.80
N PHE A 141 -6.57 -11.65 9.12
CA PHE A 141 -7.63 -10.84 9.72
C PHE A 141 -8.70 -11.68 10.43
N THR A 142 -9.07 -12.83 9.88
CA THR A 142 -10.03 -13.75 10.50
C THR A 142 -9.56 -14.27 11.87
N ALA A 143 -8.25 -14.43 12.09
CA ALA A 143 -7.70 -14.77 13.40
C ALA A 143 -7.68 -13.56 14.35
N PHE A 144 -7.34 -12.38 13.83
CA PHE A 144 -7.36 -11.12 14.58
C PHE A 144 -8.77 -10.79 15.08
N GLU A 145 -9.81 -10.99 14.27
CA GLU A 145 -11.21 -10.76 14.67
C GLU A 145 -11.63 -11.65 15.85
N ARG A 146 -11.12 -12.88 15.92
CA ARG A 146 -11.38 -13.78 17.06
C ARG A 146 -10.64 -13.34 18.32
N GLN A 147 -9.39 -12.92 18.18
CA GLN A 147 -8.54 -12.54 19.32
C GLN A 147 -8.86 -11.14 19.85
N TYR A 148 -9.25 -10.22 18.97
CA TYR A 148 -9.53 -8.83 19.25
C TYR A 148 -10.86 -8.39 18.60
N PRO A 149 -12.02 -8.83 19.14
CA PRO A 149 -13.32 -8.51 18.55
C PRO A 149 -13.59 -7.00 18.39
N GLN A 150 -12.98 -6.16 19.23
CA GLN A 150 -13.07 -4.70 19.11
C GLN A 150 -12.47 -4.15 17.80
N LEU A 151 -11.64 -4.93 17.09
CA LEU A 151 -11.02 -4.53 15.82
C LEU A 151 -11.88 -4.85 14.59
N ILE A 152 -12.98 -5.61 14.73
CA ILE A 152 -13.83 -6.00 13.60
C ILE A 152 -14.20 -4.81 12.69
N PRO A 153 -14.63 -3.64 13.21
CA PRO A 153 -14.93 -2.49 12.34
C PRO A 153 -13.71 -1.95 11.59
N ALA A 154 -12.55 -1.93 12.24
CA ALA A 154 -11.31 -1.46 11.62
C ALA A 154 -10.83 -2.42 10.53
N LEU A 155 -10.86 -3.73 10.80
CA LEU A 155 -10.49 -4.77 9.85
C LEU A 155 -11.45 -4.80 8.65
N ALA A 156 -12.76 -4.63 8.86
CA ALA A 156 -13.72 -4.52 7.77
C ALA A 156 -13.41 -3.35 6.82
N ARG A 157 -12.98 -2.20 7.37
CA ARG A 157 -12.51 -1.07 6.57
C ARG A 157 -11.19 -1.39 5.84
N LEU A 158 -10.22 -1.99 6.52
CA LEU A 158 -8.95 -2.38 5.90
C LEU A 158 -9.15 -3.33 4.71
N ARG A 159 -10.06 -4.31 4.81
CA ARG A 159 -10.45 -5.17 3.68
C ARG A 159 -10.98 -4.38 2.49
N ALA A 160 -11.76 -3.33 2.74
CA ALA A 160 -12.26 -2.46 1.67
C ALA A 160 -11.13 -1.64 1.05
N GLU A 161 -10.23 -1.08 1.87
CA GLU A 161 -9.05 -0.35 1.41
C GLU A 161 -8.09 -1.25 0.61
N HIS A 162 -7.89 -2.51 1.02
CA HIS A 162 -7.08 -3.49 0.28
C HIS A 162 -7.57 -3.71 -1.15
N ARG A 163 -8.89 -3.76 -1.37
CA ARG A 163 -9.46 -3.84 -2.73
C ARG A 163 -9.13 -2.59 -3.54
N THR A 164 -9.30 -1.41 -2.95
CA THR A 164 -8.95 -0.14 -3.62
C THR A 164 -7.46 -0.06 -3.94
N VAL A 165 -6.58 -0.52 -3.05
CA VAL A 165 -5.14 -0.58 -3.29
C VAL A 165 -4.82 -1.58 -4.40
N ALA A 166 -5.40 -2.78 -4.38
CA ALA A 166 -5.19 -3.77 -5.43
C ALA A 166 -5.55 -3.22 -6.82
N GLU A 167 -6.73 -2.61 -6.95
CA GLU A 167 -7.14 -1.96 -8.19
C GLU A 167 -6.19 -0.82 -8.61
N ALA A 168 -5.64 -0.07 -7.66
CA ALA A 168 -4.67 1.00 -7.94
C ALA A 168 -3.33 0.45 -8.42
N LEU A 169 -2.84 -0.63 -7.80
CA LEU A 169 -1.62 -1.33 -8.22
C LEU A 169 -1.78 -1.90 -9.63
N ASP A 170 -2.89 -2.58 -9.92
CA ASP A 170 -3.17 -3.15 -11.25
C ASP A 170 -3.18 -2.06 -12.34
N ARG A 171 -3.88 -0.94 -12.08
CA ARG A 171 -3.91 0.20 -13.00
C ARG A 171 -2.53 0.81 -13.22
N PHE A 172 -1.73 0.93 -12.17
CA PHE A 172 -0.40 1.50 -12.27
C PHE A 172 0.57 0.57 -13.00
N GLU A 173 0.55 -0.73 -12.71
CA GLU A 173 1.34 -1.75 -13.39
C GLU A 173 1.04 -1.81 -14.89
N ALA A 174 -0.25 -1.76 -15.26
CA ALA A 174 -0.67 -1.73 -16.66
C ALA A 174 -0.10 -0.51 -17.40
N ARG A 175 -0.11 0.67 -16.78
CA ARG A 175 0.49 1.88 -17.37
C ARG A 175 2.01 1.81 -17.44
N LEU A 176 2.66 1.33 -16.38
CA LEU A 176 4.11 1.23 -16.30
C LEU A 176 4.68 0.25 -17.34
N SER A 177 3.91 -0.78 -17.69
CA SER A 177 4.24 -1.78 -18.70
C SER A 177 3.89 -1.36 -20.12
N ALA A 178 3.12 -0.28 -20.30
CA ALA A 178 2.71 0.20 -21.62
C ALA A 178 3.90 0.82 -22.39
N PRO A 179 4.08 0.46 -23.68
CA PRO A 179 5.06 1.14 -24.54
C PRO A 179 4.75 2.63 -24.68
N GLY A 180 5.76 3.48 -24.58
CA GLY A 180 5.61 4.92 -24.79
C GLY A 180 4.80 5.66 -23.73
N ALA A 181 4.64 5.08 -22.53
CA ALA A 181 3.96 5.73 -21.43
C ALA A 181 4.56 7.11 -21.12
N ASP A 182 3.72 8.14 -21.01
CA ASP A 182 4.15 9.49 -20.71
C ASP A 182 4.75 9.57 -19.29
N PRO A 183 6.00 10.06 -19.13
CA PRO A 183 6.63 10.14 -17.81
C PRO A 183 5.88 11.04 -16.82
N GLY A 184 5.20 12.09 -17.29
CA GLY A 184 4.41 12.99 -16.46
C GLY A 184 3.15 12.31 -15.91
N GLU A 185 2.44 11.58 -16.75
CA GLU A 185 1.27 10.77 -16.35
C GLU A 185 1.66 9.63 -15.40
N LEU A 186 2.75 8.91 -15.68
CA LEU A 186 3.27 7.88 -14.79
C LEU A 186 3.64 8.46 -13.43
N ARG A 187 4.29 9.62 -13.40
CA ARG A 187 4.63 10.28 -12.16
C ARG A 187 3.39 10.68 -11.37
N ALA A 188 2.40 11.27 -12.03
CA ALA A 188 1.15 11.67 -11.38
C ALA A 188 0.35 10.48 -10.84
N GLU A 189 0.35 9.34 -11.54
CA GLU A 189 -0.29 8.12 -11.02
C GLU A 189 0.49 7.51 -9.85
N LEU A 190 1.82 7.51 -9.92
CA LEU A 190 2.66 7.07 -8.80
C LEU A 190 2.42 7.93 -7.56
N ASP A 191 2.38 9.26 -7.70
CA ASP A 191 2.12 10.17 -6.58
C ASP A 191 0.72 9.89 -5.96
N ARG A 192 -0.32 9.64 -6.78
CA ARG A 192 -1.65 9.24 -6.29
C ARG A 192 -1.62 7.90 -5.55
N LEU A 193 -0.91 6.91 -6.09
CA LEU A 193 -0.75 5.60 -5.45
C LEU A 193 -0.04 5.75 -4.10
N THR A 194 1.04 6.51 -4.05
CA THR A 194 1.79 6.77 -2.80
C THR A 194 0.93 7.47 -1.77
N GLU A 195 0.20 8.53 -2.14
CA GLU A 195 -0.71 9.22 -1.21
C GLU A 195 -1.79 8.28 -0.65
N GLY A 196 -2.38 7.43 -1.49
CA GLY A 196 -3.36 6.44 -1.07
C GLY A 196 -2.77 5.39 -0.12
N LEU A 197 -1.56 4.90 -0.41
CA LEU A 197 -0.85 3.94 0.45
C LEU A 197 -0.46 4.54 1.79
N GLU A 198 0.06 5.76 1.82
CA GLU A 198 0.39 6.44 3.08
C GLU A 198 -0.86 6.65 3.95
N ALA A 199 -1.99 7.02 3.35
CA ALA A 199 -3.25 7.15 4.08
C ALA A 199 -3.75 5.80 4.63
N HIS A 200 -3.62 4.74 3.83
CA HIS A 200 -3.96 3.37 4.22
C HIS A 200 -3.10 2.88 5.40
N PHE A 201 -1.78 2.98 5.30
CA PHE A 201 -0.87 2.58 6.37
C PHE A 201 -1.07 3.41 7.63
N ALA A 202 -1.31 4.72 7.51
CA ALA A 202 -1.60 5.56 8.67
C ALA A 202 -2.87 5.10 9.41
N TYR A 203 -3.91 4.69 8.67
CA TYR A 203 -5.11 4.12 9.27
C TYR A 203 -4.83 2.78 9.95
N GLU A 204 -4.13 1.88 9.28
CA GLU A 204 -3.72 0.60 9.83
C GLU A 204 -2.92 0.76 11.13
N GLU A 205 -1.85 1.56 11.10
CA GLU A 205 -0.98 1.81 12.25
C GLU A 205 -1.76 2.36 13.44
N THR A 206 -2.64 3.34 13.19
CA THR A 206 -3.46 3.98 14.23
C THR A 206 -4.40 2.99 14.92
N HIS A 207 -4.95 2.01 14.18
CA HIS A 207 -6.00 1.14 14.69
C HIS A 207 -5.50 -0.23 15.12
N LEU A 208 -4.43 -0.75 14.52
CA LEU A 208 -3.93 -2.08 14.80
C LEU A 208 -2.78 -2.08 15.80
N LEU A 209 -1.87 -1.10 15.80
CA LEU A 209 -0.70 -1.13 16.70
C LEU A 209 -1.05 -0.96 18.18
N PRO A 210 -1.87 0.01 18.61
CA PRO A 210 -2.15 0.19 20.04
C PRO A 210 -2.84 -1.03 20.69
N PRO A 211 -3.88 -1.65 20.09
CA PRO A 211 -4.55 -2.80 20.68
C PRO A 211 -3.84 -4.14 20.45
N SER A 212 -2.88 -4.22 19.52
CA SER A 212 -2.02 -5.41 19.33
C SER A 212 -0.73 -5.38 20.16
N ALA A 213 -0.46 -4.28 20.87
CA ALA A 213 0.61 -4.22 21.85
C ALA A 213 0.42 -5.33 22.92
N PRO A 214 1.51 -5.90 23.46
CA PRO A 214 1.42 -6.96 24.45
C PRO A 214 0.48 -6.58 25.59
N HIS A 215 -0.51 -7.43 25.88
CA HIS A 215 -1.37 -7.25 27.06
C HIS A 215 -0.49 -7.28 28.31
N PRO A 216 -0.60 -6.32 29.25
CA PRO A 216 0.09 -6.43 30.52
C PRO A 216 -0.31 -7.74 31.23
N PRO A 217 0.60 -8.39 31.97
CA PRO A 217 0.25 -9.60 32.71
C PRO A 217 -0.91 -9.31 33.65
N ARG A 218 -1.91 -10.20 33.65
CA ARG A 218 -3.03 -10.18 34.58
C ARG A 218 -2.59 -10.54 35.99
#